data_AF-A0A9P8AQE3-F1
#
_entry.id   AF-A0A9P8AQE3-F1
#
_cell.length_a   1.000
_cell.length_b   1.000
_cell.length_c   1.000
_cell.angle_alpha   90.00
_cell.angle_beta   90.00
_cell.angle_gamma   90.00
#
_symmetry.space_group_name_H-M   'P 1'
#
loop_
_entity.id
_entity.type
_entity.pdbx_description
1 polymer ?
#
loop_
_entity_poly.entity_id
_entity_poly.type
_entity_poly.pdbx_seq_one_letter_code
_entity_poly.pdbx_strand_id
1 'polypeptide(L)'
;MTSPSPSSLFRANLASSISSLRRVRPNRPFWELPAHRIPTLRLFRHLLRSADHAQIRFSVGLHFRLNQHKTGTEQATAALRSGYKWLKAFKSARSGDIKSQEILRRYDSLVAVKRKKAVLEREELEVLNRMRNRPMLTGGLMFPTLWHPALPRMKPQPIKISRMIAKRKRKYENRQVLLLRLKEHLRYAKSEVALEEGLGVSDSEYGGSVREWSHEIGLALDKNQVYFDRMLARANGTVPQQLFERVIQARRNKIANKTRERERERKGEVLMATLRRSRKGPPANVLARMTPQQRKDDRVSRGGIGEIGYLGKVKARIGWRLSRKDEETRTTEDGRTEIWSIEDGAWIDVETEKKLQGIAEELEQENERRRRNSNQV
;
A
#
# COMPACT_ATOMS: atom_id res chain seq x y z
N MET A 1 -7.49 -20.16 72.90
CA MET A 1 -7.34 -20.78 71.57
C MET A 1 -8.57 -21.61 71.29
N THR A 2 -9.47 -21.12 70.43
CA THR A 2 -10.74 -21.79 70.12
C THR A 2 -10.49 -22.93 69.14
N SER A 3 -10.79 -24.16 69.56
CA SER A 3 -10.74 -25.33 68.68
C SER A 3 -11.74 -25.17 67.54
N PRO A 4 -11.36 -25.45 66.28
CA PRO A 4 -12.29 -25.33 65.16
C PRO A 4 -13.48 -26.27 65.35
N SER A 5 -14.68 -25.76 65.06
CA SER A 5 -15.93 -26.52 65.11
C SER A 5 -15.82 -27.82 64.29
N PRO A 6 -16.35 -28.96 64.76
CA PRO A 6 -16.28 -30.25 64.05
C PRO A 6 -16.87 -30.19 62.63
N SER A 7 -17.81 -29.26 62.38
CA SER A 7 -18.35 -29.01 61.04
C SER A 7 -17.34 -28.39 60.08
N SER A 8 -16.38 -27.61 60.59
CA SER A 8 -15.29 -27.02 59.81
C SER A 8 -14.29 -28.09 59.35
N LEU A 9 -13.94 -29.03 60.23
CA LEU A 9 -13.07 -30.16 59.91
C LEU A 9 -13.71 -31.08 58.86
N PHE A 10 -15.01 -31.35 58.99
CA PHE A 10 -15.75 -32.15 58.00
C PHE A 10 -15.79 -31.46 56.62
N ARG A 11 -16.05 -30.15 56.58
CA ARG A 11 -16.01 -29.36 55.33
C ARG A 11 -14.62 -29.32 54.72
N ALA A 12 -13.57 -29.24 55.52
CA ALA A 12 -12.18 -29.30 55.05
C ALA A 12 -11.84 -30.68 54.45
N ASN A 13 -12.29 -31.76 55.08
CA ASN A 13 -12.09 -33.13 54.58
C ASN A 13 -12.90 -33.41 53.30
N LEU A 14 -14.11 -32.88 53.18
CA LEU A 14 -14.88 -32.94 51.92
C LEU A 14 -14.24 -32.08 50.84
N ALA A 15 -13.78 -30.87 51.16
CA ALA A 15 -13.09 -30.00 50.22
C ALA A 15 -11.78 -30.61 49.73
N SER A 16 -10.99 -31.28 50.60
CA SER A 16 -9.78 -31.98 50.18
C SER A 16 -10.10 -33.15 49.26
N SER A 17 -11.09 -33.97 49.60
CA SER A 17 -11.57 -35.10 48.79
C SER A 17 -12.07 -34.63 47.41
N ILE A 18 -12.90 -33.58 47.36
CA ILE A 18 -13.46 -33.00 46.12
C ILE A 18 -12.38 -32.26 45.32
N SER A 19 -11.41 -31.62 45.98
CA SER A 19 -10.32 -30.89 45.30
C SER A 19 -9.43 -31.80 44.47
N SER A 20 -9.25 -33.06 44.89
CA SER A 20 -8.51 -34.08 44.13
C SER A 20 -9.21 -34.47 42.83
N LEU A 21 -10.55 -34.40 42.80
CA LEU A 21 -11.38 -34.69 41.63
C LEU A 21 -11.57 -33.46 40.71
N ARG A 22 -11.19 -32.27 41.17
CA ARG A 22 -11.33 -31.04 40.38
C ARG A 22 -10.29 -31.02 39.28
N ARG A 23 -10.74 -30.91 38.03
CA ARG A 23 -9.86 -30.71 36.87
C ARG A 23 -9.07 -29.41 37.03
N VAL A 24 -7.83 -29.51 37.49
CA VAL A 24 -6.91 -28.37 37.63
C VAL A 24 -6.58 -27.89 36.22
N ARG A 25 -7.12 -26.71 35.86
CA ARG A 25 -6.64 -26.00 34.68
C ARG A 25 -5.30 -25.36 35.08
N PRO A 26 -4.19 -25.69 34.41
CA PRO A 26 -2.94 -25.03 34.73
C PRO A 26 -3.07 -23.53 34.48
N ASN A 27 -2.50 -22.71 35.36
CA ASN A 27 -2.50 -21.24 35.23
C ASN A 27 -1.66 -20.75 34.03
N ARG A 28 -0.93 -21.65 33.38
CA ARG A 28 -0.11 -21.36 32.20
C ARG A 28 -0.77 -21.91 30.94
N PRO A 29 -0.65 -21.20 29.80
CA PRO A 29 -1.15 -21.70 28.54
C PRO A 29 -0.48 -23.02 28.15
N PHE A 30 -1.19 -23.87 27.40
CA PHE A 30 -0.77 -25.22 27.03
C PHE A 30 0.66 -25.29 26.46
N TRP A 31 1.06 -24.33 25.61
CA TRP A 31 2.37 -24.34 24.95
C TRP A 31 3.55 -24.05 25.90
N GLU A 32 3.29 -23.48 27.08
CA GLU A 32 4.30 -23.25 28.12
C GLU A 32 4.42 -24.43 29.08
N LEU A 33 3.47 -25.37 29.06
CA LEU A 33 3.51 -26.54 29.91
C LEU A 33 4.75 -27.37 29.57
N PRO A 34 5.54 -27.80 30.58
CA PRO A 34 6.69 -28.68 30.37
C PRO A 34 6.33 -29.94 29.56
N ALA A 35 5.12 -30.47 29.77
CA ALA A 35 4.56 -31.61 29.04
C ALA A 35 4.49 -31.41 27.52
N HIS A 36 4.33 -30.17 27.04
CA HIS A 36 4.38 -29.86 25.60
C HIS A 36 5.77 -29.36 25.18
N ARG A 37 6.32 -28.38 25.91
CA ARG A 37 7.56 -27.69 25.54
C ARG A 37 8.75 -28.65 25.44
N ILE A 38 8.90 -29.58 26.38
CA ILE A 38 10.05 -30.50 26.42
C ILE A 38 10.02 -31.45 25.22
N PRO A 39 8.93 -32.19 24.92
CA PRO A 39 8.86 -33.03 23.73
C PRO A 39 9.08 -32.26 22.42
N THR A 40 8.49 -31.06 22.29
CA THR A 40 8.64 -30.23 21.09
C THR A 40 10.10 -29.83 20.85
N LEU A 41 10.77 -29.31 21.88
CA LEU A 41 12.19 -28.91 21.78
C LEU A 41 13.11 -30.11 21.60
N ARG A 42 12.85 -31.24 22.28
CA ARG A 42 13.64 -32.47 22.12
C ARG A 42 13.51 -33.02 20.72
N LEU A 43 12.29 -33.09 20.18
CA LEU A 43 12.03 -33.52 18.81
C LEU A 43 12.73 -32.61 17.80
N PHE A 44 12.61 -31.29 17.96
CA PHE A 44 13.28 -30.32 17.11
C PHE A 44 14.81 -30.52 17.06
N ARG A 45 15.45 -30.63 18.24
CA ARG A 45 16.90 -30.88 18.33
C ARG A 45 17.30 -32.22 17.70
N HIS A 46 16.54 -33.29 17.95
CA HIS A 46 16.81 -34.59 17.33
C HIS A 46 16.67 -34.54 15.80
N LEU A 47 15.63 -33.89 15.28
CA LEU A 47 15.45 -33.72 13.83
C LEU A 47 16.64 -32.97 13.20
N LEU A 48 17.11 -31.90 13.83
CA LEU A 48 18.27 -31.15 13.33
C LEU A 48 19.56 -31.96 13.38
N ARG A 49 19.77 -32.76 14.43
CA ARG A 49 20.95 -33.63 14.58
C ARG A 49 20.93 -34.83 13.65
N SER A 50 19.75 -35.34 13.31
CA SER A 50 19.56 -36.48 12.41
C SER A 50 19.45 -36.09 10.93
N ALA A 51 19.22 -34.82 10.61
CA ALA A 51 19.22 -34.34 9.23
C ALA A 51 20.66 -34.06 8.77
N ASP A 52 21.13 -34.77 7.76
CA ASP A 52 22.50 -34.62 7.26
C ASP A 52 22.65 -33.40 6.35
N HIS A 53 21.63 -33.08 5.56
CA HIS A 53 21.69 -31.98 4.59
C HIS A 53 21.20 -30.63 5.14
N ALA A 54 21.84 -29.55 4.70
CA ALA A 54 21.56 -28.19 5.16
C ALA A 54 20.16 -27.69 4.77
N GLN A 55 19.63 -28.05 3.59
CA GLN A 55 18.30 -27.58 3.16
C GLN A 55 17.20 -28.25 3.95
N ILE A 56 17.38 -29.53 4.28
CA ILE A 56 16.46 -30.26 5.16
C ILE A 56 16.43 -29.63 6.55
N ARG A 57 17.59 -29.31 7.15
CA ARG A 57 17.65 -28.58 8.44
C ARG A 57 16.92 -27.25 8.38
N PHE A 58 17.11 -26.48 7.30
CA PHE A 58 16.37 -25.24 7.07
C PHE A 58 14.86 -25.47 6.98
N SER A 59 14.42 -26.49 6.22
CA SER A 59 13.02 -26.85 6.06
C SER A 59 12.36 -27.22 7.39
N VAL A 60 13.05 -28.04 8.21
CA VAL A 60 12.61 -28.38 9.58
C VAL A 60 12.47 -27.11 10.42
N GLY A 61 13.49 -26.23 10.42
CA GLY A 61 13.43 -24.96 11.15
C GLY A 61 12.32 -24.02 10.66
N LEU A 62 12.05 -23.97 9.36
CA LEU A 62 10.94 -23.23 8.78
C LEU A 62 9.59 -23.83 9.21
N HIS A 63 9.45 -25.15 9.19
CA HIS A 63 8.22 -25.84 9.58
C HIS A 63 7.84 -25.57 11.04
N PHE A 64 8.81 -25.61 11.96
CA PHE A 64 8.56 -25.28 13.37
C PHE A 64 8.17 -23.80 13.56
N ARG A 65 8.82 -22.86 12.85
CA ARG A 65 8.46 -21.43 12.88
C ARG A 65 7.05 -21.19 12.32
N LEU A 66 6.70 -21.84 11.21
CA LEU A 66 5.35 -21.74 10.64
C LEU A 66 4.30 -22.31 11.58
N ASN A 67 4.60 -23.34 12.35
CA ASN A 67 3.65 -23.95 13.28
C ASN A 67 3.68 -23.35 14.71
N GLN A 68 4.50 -22.33 14.99
CA GLN A 68 4.66 -21.80 16.35
C GLN A 68 3.38 -21.21 16.94
N HIS A 69 2.43 -20.82 16.09
CA HIS A 69 1.14 -20.24 16.48
C HIS A 69 0.04 -21.29 16.69
N LYS A 70 0.33 -22.58 16.49
CA LYS A 70 -0.64 -23.67 16.75
C LYS A 70 -0.73 -23.94 18.25
N THR A 71 -1.61 -23.21 18.91
CA THR A 71 -1.79 -23.25 20.37
C THR A 71 -2.73 -24.36 20.85
N GLY A 72 -3.48 -25.00 19.94
CA GLY A 72 -4.40 -26.10 20.27
C GLY A 72 -3.69 -27.43 20.49
N THR A 73 -4.14 -28.20 21.48
CA THR A 73 -3.59 -29.52 21.85
C THR A 73 -3.63 -30.52 20.69
N GLU A 74 -4.75 -30.60 19.97
CA GLU A 74 -4.91 -31.52 18.83
C GLU A 74 -4.00 -31.16 17.66
N GLN A 75 -3.91 -29.88 17.33
CA GLN A 75 -3.06 -29.41 16.24
C GLN A 75 -1.58 -29.61 16.57
N ALA A 76 -1.19 -29.34 17.82
CA ALA A 76 0.17 -29.56 18.31
C ALA A 76 0.53 -31.05 18.32
N THR A 77 -0.37 -31.92 18.78
CA THR A 77 -0.14 -33.38 18.78
C THR A 77 -0.05 -33.94 17.36
N ALA A 78 -0.91 -33.49 16.44
CA ALA A 78 -0.81 -33.86 15.03
C ALA A 78 0.53 -33.44 14.41
N ALA A 79 0.99 -32.21 14.68
CA ALA A 79 2.28 -31.71 14.21
C ALA A 79 3.49 -32.45 14.84
N LEU A 80 3.40 -32.82 16.12
CA LEU A 80 4.43 -33.64 16.77
C LEU A 80 4.47 -35.05 16.16
N ARG A 81 3.31 -35.67 15.89
CA ARG A 81 3.23 -36.97 15.24
C ARG A 81 3.87 -36.95 13.85
N SER A 82 3.61 -35.93 13.04
CA SER A 82 4.28 -35.79 11.74
C SER A 82 5.79 -35.60 11.90
N GLY A 83 6.24 -34.80 12.87
CA GLY A 83 7.66 -34.62 13.17
C GLY A 83 8.35 -35.91 13.62
N TYR A 84 7.71 -36.76 14.44
CA TYR A 84 8.25 -38.07 14.81
C TYR A 84 8.33 -39.04 13.63
N LYS A 85 7.37 -39.00 12.68
CA LYS A 85 7.45 -39.76 11.43
C LYS A 85 8.67 -39.33 10.61
N TRP A 86 8.95 -38.03 10.52
CA TRP A 86 10.17 -37.53 9.86
C TRP A 86 11.43 -37.98 10.58
N LEU A 87 11.45 -37.95 11.91
CA LEU A 87 12.60 -38.41 12.70
C LEU A 87 12.90 -39.89 12.43
N LYS A 88 11.87 -40.73 12.31
CA LYS A 88 12.03 -42.15 11.93
C LYS A 88 12.70 -42.28 10.57
N ALA A 89 12.21 -41.56 9.55
CA ALA A 89 12.80 -41.57 8.21
C ALA A 89 14.26 -41.08 8.21
N PHE A 90 14.59 -40.02 8.97
CA PHE A 90 15.96 -39.51 9.08
C PHE A 90 16.90 -40.52 9.74
N LYS A 91 16.43 -41.20 10.80
CA LYS A 91 17.19 -42.26 11.45
C LYS A 91 17.42 -43.45 10.51
N SER A 92 16.41 -43.88 9.75
CA SER A 92 16.55 -44.95 8.75
C SER A 92 17.55 -44.60 7.65
N ALA A 93 17.50 -43.37 7.13
CA ALA A 93 18.49 -42.91 6.15
C ALA A 93 19.92 -42.92 6.75
N ARG A 94 20.08 -42.48 7.99
CA ARG A 94 21.37 -42.46 8.69
C ARG A 94 21.89 -43.86 9.02
N SER A 95 21.00 -44.84 9.23
CA SER A 95 21.39 -46.24 9.42
C SER A 95 21.75 -46.97 8.11
N GLY A 96 21.73 -46.29 6.97
CA GLY A 96 22.15 -46.85 5.68
C GLY A 96 21.02 -47.33 4.76
N ASP A 97 19.74 -47.07 5.07
CA ASP A 97 18.65 -47.44 4.16
C ASP A 97 18.70 -46.60 2.87
N ILE A 98 19.05 -47.25 1.77
CA ILE A 98 19.26 -46.65 0.45
C ILE A 98 18.02 -45.86 -0.01
N LYS A 99 16.82 -46.44 0.17
CA LYS A 99 15.57 -45.81 -0.25
C LYS A 99 15.31 -44.51 0.51
N SER A 100 15.48 -44.54 1.83
CA SER A 100 15.31 -43.36 2.68
C SER A 100 16.36 -42.28 2.35
N GLN A 101 17.61 -42.66 2.07
CA GLN A 101 18.66 -41.72 1.65
C GLN A 101 18.32 -41.05 0.31
N GLU A 102 17.88 -41.81 -0.68
CA GLU A 102 17.51 -41.27 -2.00
C GLU A 102 16.34 -40.29 -1.90
N ILE A 103 15.32 -40.62 -1.11
CA ILE A 103 14.18 -39.73 -0.84
C ILE A 103 14.67 -38.41 -0.21
N LEU A 104 15.57 -38.47 0.78
CA LEU A 104 16.10 -37.27 1.42
C LEU A 104 16.95 -36.44 0.47
N ARG A 105 17.78 -37.06 -0.38
CA ARG A 105 18.56 -36.36 -1.42
C ARG A 105 17.66 -35.63 -2.42
N ARG A 106 16.61 -36.30 -2.92
CA ARG A 106 15.61 -35.68 -3.81
C ARG A 106 14.84 -34.56 -3.12
N TYR A 107 14.52 -34.72 -1.85
CA TYR A 107 13.86 -33.68 -1.08
C TYR A 107 14.78 -32.47 -0.83
N ASP A 108 16.06 -32.70 -0.53
CA ASP A 108 17.06 -31.64 -0.36
C ASP A 108 17.21 -30.80 -1.64
N SER A 109 17.32 -31.43 -2.80
CA SER A 109 17.39 -30.74 -4.09
C SER A 109 16.12 -29.93 -4.38
N LEU A 110 14.94 -30.48 -4.08
CA LEU A 110 13.67 -29.77 -4.22
C LEU A 110 13.59 -28.55 -3.31
N VAL A 111 14.03 -28.66 -2.05
CA VAL A 111 14.07 -27.52 -1.11
C VAL A 111 15.08 -26.48 -1.59
N ALA A 112 16.25 -26.89 -2.11
CA ALA A 112 17.24 -25.98 -2.68
C ALA A 112 16.64 -25.15 -3.84
N VAL A 113 15.97 -25.81 -4.79
CA VAL A 113 15.32 -25.15 -5.93
C VAL A 113 14.22 -24.19 -5.44
N LYS A 114 13.37 -24.61 -4.49
CA LYS A 114 12.33 -23.75 -3.91
C LYS A 114 12.92 -22.53 -3.21
N ARG A 115 14.03 -22.67 -2.48
CA ARG A 115 14.70 -21.55 -1.83
C ARG A 115 15.29 -20.58 -2.83
N LYS A 116 15.98 -21.09 -3.85
CA LYS A 116 16.51 -20.24 -4.94
C LYS A 116 15.39 -19.46 -5.61
N LYS A 117 14.28 -20.13 -5.94
CA LYS A 117 13.08 -19.47 -6.50
C LYS A 117 12.53 -18.39 -5.57
N ALA A 118 12.37 -18.69 -4.28
CA ALA A 118 11.85 -17.74 -3.31
C ALA A 118 12.77 -16.52 -3.10
N VAL A 119 14.09 -16.67 -3.24
CA VAL A 119 15.04 -15.55 -3.22
C VAL A 119 14.86 -14.68 -4.46
N LEU A 120 14.81 -15.28 -5.65
CA LEU A 120 14.56 -14.56 -6.90
C LEU A 120 13.21 -13.81 -6.87
N GLU A 121 12.14 -14.47 -6.43
CA GLU A 121 10.82 -13.83 -6.26
C GLU A 121 10.87 -12.64 -5.29
N ARG A 122 11.66 -12.73 -4.21
CA ARG A 122 11.84 -11.59 -3.28
C ARG A 122 12.61 -10.46 -3.93
N GLU A 123 13.69 -10.76 -4.64
CA GLU A 123 14.49 -9.75 -5.36
C GLU A 123 13.65 -9.05 -6.43
N GLU A 124 12.88 -9.80 -7.21
CA GLU A 124 11.93 -9.27 -8.18
C GLU A 124 10.87 -8.39 -7.51
N LEU A 125 10.27 -8.86 -6.41
CA LEU A 125 9.31 -8.08 -5.64
C LEU A 125 9.93 -6.81 -5.07
N GLU A 126 11.18 -6.85 -4.62
CA GLU A 126 11.89 -5.66 -4.15
C GLU A 126 12.12 -4.68 -5.29
N VAL A 127 12.55 -5.14 -6.46
CA VAL A 127 12.73 -4.29 -7.65
C VAL A 127 11.39 -3.66 -8.06
N LEU A 128 10.33 -4.46 -8.13
CA LEU A 128 8.97 -3.98 -8.41
C LEU A 128 8.51 -2.97 -7.35
N ASN A 129 8.79 -3.22 -6.08
CA ASN A 129 8.47 -2.30 -4.99
C ASN A 129 9.28 -1.00 -5.08
N ARG A 130 10.56 -1.07 -5.44
CA ARG A 130 11.40 0.13 -5.67
C ARG A 130 10.87 0.93 -6.85
N MET A 131 10.49 0.28 -7.95
CA MET A 131 9.91 0.95 -9.12
C MET A 131 8.53 1.54 -8.82
N ARG A 132 7.66 0.81 -8.11
CA ARG A 132 6.32 1.26 -7.72
C ARG A 132 6.37 2.42 -6.74
N ASN A 133 7.33 2.39 -5.80
CA ASN A 133 7.48 3.41 -4.76
C ASN A 133 8.53 4.47 -5.09
N ARG A 134 9.01 4.54 -6.34
CA ARG A 134 9.95 5.57 -6.76
C ARG A 134 9.27 6.94 -6.63
N PRO A 135 9.86 7.90 -5.90
CA PRO A 135 9.28 9.24 -5.78
C PRO A 135 9.24 9.92 -7.15
N MET A 136 8.04 10.26 -7.62
CA MET A 136 7.84 10.99 -8.87
C MET A 136 7.38 12.41 -8.59
N LEU A 137 8.02 13.40 -9.21
CA LEU A 137 7.57 14.79 -9.16
C LEU A 137 6.17 14.92 -9.75
N THR A 138 5.25 15.52 -9.00
CA THR A 138 3.85 15.65 -9.41
C THR A 138 3.56 16.93 -10.19
N GLY A 139 4.53 17.86 -10.22
CA GLY A 139 4.38 19.22 -10.75
C GLY A 139 3.78 20.22 -9.76
N GLY A 140 3.67 19.84 -8.48
CA GLY A 140 3.27 20.74 -7.39
C GLY A 140 4.42 21.06 -6.44
N LEU A 141 4.28 22.15 -5.71
CA LEU A 141 5.24 22.60 -4.69
C LEU A 141 4.59 22.51 -3.28
N MET A 142 5.38 22.18 -2.28
CA MET A 142 5.04 22.41 -0.87
C MET A 142 5.69 23.72 -0.47
N PHE A 143 4.87 24.70 -0.12
CA PHE A 143 5.36 25.97 0.40
C PHE A 143 6.12 25.76 1.72
N PRO A 144 7.09 26.63 2.03
CA PRO A 144 7.79 26.58 3.30
C PRO A 144 6.80 26.65 4.48
N THR A 145 7.11 25.89 5.52
CA THR A 145 6.36 25.87 6.78
C THR A 145 7.36 25.80 7.94
N LEU A 146 6.88 25.88 9.17
CA LEU A 146 7.71 25.69 10.37
C LEU A 146 8.50 24.36 10.37
N TRP A 147 7.94 23.36 9.70
CA TRP A 147 8.43 21.97 9.73
C TRP A 147 9.40 21.65 8.59
N HIS A 148 9.34 22.37 7.47
CA HIS A 148 10.18 22.11 6.31
C HIS A 148 10.34 23.37 5.43
N PRO A 149 11.48 23.54 4.74
CA PRO A 149 11.62 24.56 3.71
C PRO A 149 10.72 24.25 2.50
N ALA A 150 10.76 25.09 1.47
CA ALA A 150 10.11 24.76 0.20
C ALA A 150 10.60 23.39 -0.33
N LEU A 151 9.67 22.48 -0.62
CA LEU A 151 9.96 21.12 -1.09
C LEU A 151 9.10 20.76 -2.30
N PRO A 152 9.58 19.93 -3.24
CA PRO A 152 8.74 19.46 -4.33
C PRO A 152 7.70 18.45 -3.84
N ARG A 153 6.46 18.51 -4.35
CA ARG A 153 5.45 17.47 -4.10
C ARG A 153 5.76 16.23 -4.94
N MET A 154 6.07 15.14 -4.27
CA MET A 154 6.32 13.82 -4.87
C MET A 154 5.24 12.81 -4.51
N LYS A 155 4.98 11.86 -5.42
CA LYS A 155 4.10 10.71 -5.16
C LYS A 155 4.81 9.40 -5.52
N PRO A 156 4.97 8.46 -4.56
CA PRO A 156 4.83 8.67 -3.12
C PRO A 156 5.86 9.67 -2.57
N GLN A 157 5.59 10.26 -1.41
CA GLN A 157 6.58 11.10 -0.73
C GLN A 157 7.66 10.20 -0.11
N PRO A 158 8.96 10.52 -0.24
CA PRO A 158 10.02 9.75 0.41
C PRO A 158 9.82 9.69 1.92
N ILE A 159 9.91 8.47 2.48
CA ILE A 159 9.71 8.21 3.92
C ILE A 159 10.61 9.11 4.78
N LYS A 160 11.85 9.39 4.33
CA LYS A 160 12.78 10.28 5.04
C LYS A 160 12.20 11.70 5.23
N ILE A 161 11.54 12.26 4.22
CA ILE A 161 10.92 13.59 4.29
C ILE A 161 9.72 13.56 5.23
N SER A 162 8.82 12.58 5.06
CA SER A 162 7.63 12.47 5.92
C SER A 162 8.02 12.25 7.40
N ARG A 163 9.02 11.40 7.67
CA ARG A 163 9.56 11.17 9.03
C ARG A 163 10.27 12.40 9.58
N MET A 164 11.01 13.15 8.76
CA MET A 164 11.62 14.41 9.17
C MET A 164 10.56 15.41 9.65
N ILE A 165 9.47 15.59 8.89
CA ILE A 165 8.37 16.50 9.25
C ILE A 165 7.71 16.03 10.56
N ALA A 166 7.37 14.74 10.66
CA ALA A 166 6.76 14.18 11.88
C ALA A 166 7.66 14.34 13.12
N LYS A 167 8.96 14.06 12.99
CA LYS A 167 9.94 14.23 14.07
C LYS A 167 10.04 15.69 14.52
N ARG A 168 9.97 16.65 13.59
CA ARG A 168 10.02 18.09 13.91
C ARG A 168 8.75 18.54 14.64
N LYS A 169 7.56 18.07 14.24
CA LYS A 169 6.30 18.34 14.96
C LYS A 169 6.36 17.84 16.40
N ARG A 170 6.70 16.56 16.59
CA ARG A 170 6.83 15.99 17.93
C ARG A 170 7.90 16.69 18.77
N LYS A 171 9.02 17.08 18.17
CA LYS A 171 10.08 17.84 18.86
C LYS A 171 9.58 19.22 19.27
N TYR A 172 8.78 19.89 18.45
CA TYR A 172 8.17 21.17 18.79
C TYR A 172 7.23 21.06 19.98
N GLU A 173 6.33 20.07 19.98
CA GLU A 173 5.42 19.80 21.10
C GLU A 173 6.20 19.58 22.41
N ASN A 174 7.21 18.71 22.39
CA ASN A 174 8.06 18.47 23.55
C ASN A 174 8.79 19.73 24.02
N ARG A 175 9.22 20.59 23.08
CA ARG A 175 9.93 21.84 23.38
C ARG A 175 9.00 22.91 23.95
N GLN A 176 7.74 22.96 23.54
CA GLN A 176 6.74 23.83 24.14
C GLN A 176 6.48 23.45 25.60
N VAL A 177 6.32 22.14 25.88
CA VAL A 177 6.18 21.65 27.27
C VAL A 177 7.42 21.98 28.10
N LEU A 178 8.63 21.78 27.53
CA LEU A 178 9.88 22.13 28.21
C LEU A 178 9.98 23.64 28.49
N LEU A 179 9.58 24.48 27.54
CA LEU A 179 9.60 25.95 27.69
C LEU A 179 8.72 26.38 28.86
N LEU A 180 7.51 25.82 28.98
CA LEU A 180 6.60 26.11 30.09
C LEU A 180 7.20 25.69 31.43
N ARG A 181 7.77 24.48 31.51
CA ARG A 181 8.43 23.99 32.74
C ARG A 181 9.62 24.86 33.15
N LEU A 182 10.47 25.27 32.20
CA LEU A 182 11.61 26.14 32.50
C LEU A 182 11.16 27.51 33.02
N LYS A 183 10.11 28.09 32.45
CA LYS A 183 9.52 29.35 32.94
C LYS A 183 8.92 29.19 34.33
N GLU A 184 8.27 28.07 34.60
CA GLU A 184 7.74 27.74 35.93
C GLU A 184 8.85 27.55 36.96
N HIS A 185 9.91 26.82 36.65
CA HIS A 185 11.10 26.70 37.52
C HIS A 185 11.77 28.05 37.77
N LEU A 186 11.87 28.92 36.76
CA LEU A 186 12.38 30.26 36.93
C LEU A 186 11.48 31.11 37.85
N ARG A 187 10.15 30.91 37.78
CA ARG A 187 9.20 31.55 38.69
C ARG A 187 9.38 31.04 40.12
N TYR A 188 9.54 29.73 40.31
CA TYR A 188 9.78 29.13 41.62
C TYR A 188 11.09 29.60 42.24
N ALA A 189 12.19 29.59 41.48
CA ALA A 189 13.48 30.09 41.96
C ALA A 189 13.37 31.54 42.46
N LYS A 190 12.63 32.39 41.75
CA LYS A 190 12.37 33.78 42.17
C LYS A 190 11.48 33.88 43.40
N SER A 191 10.45 33.02 43.52
CA SER A 191 9.58 33.05 44.70
C SER A 191 10.29 32.59 45.97
N GLU A 192 11.20 31.62 45.87
CA GLU A 192 12.01 31.17 47.02
C GLU A 192 12.93 32.30 47.53
N VAL A 193 13.60 33.03 46.64
CA VAL A 193 14.40 34.21 47.04
C VAL A 193 13.54 35.26 47.72
N ALA A 194 12.40 35.61 47.12
CA ALA A 194 11.50 36.60 47.70
C ALA A 194 10.95 36.17 49.08
N LEU A 195 10.78 34.86 49.29
CA LEU A 195 10.36 34.30 50.57
C LEU A 195 11.48 34.42 51.62
N GLU A 196 12.72 34.06 51.29
CA GLU A 196 13.86 34.22 52.21
C GLU A 196 14.08 35.69 52.58
N GLU A 197 14.04 36.59 51.59
CA GLU A 197 14.15 38.03 51.81
C GLU A 197 13.02 38.53 52.73
N GLY A 198 11.80 38.03 52.54
CA GLY A 198 10.65 38.35 53.39
C GLY A 198 10.74 37.82 54.82
N LEU A 199 11.50 36.73 55.04
CA LEU A 199 11.74 36.14 56.37
C LEU A 199 12.88 36.83 57.12
N GLY A 200 13.66 37.70 56.48
CA GLY A 200 14.75 38.44 57.12
C GLY A 200 15.93 37.55 57.55
N VAL A 201 16.14 36.42 56.87
CA VAL A 201 17.26 35.51 57.17
C VAL A 201 18.56 36.14 56.66
N SER A 202 19.48 36.45 57.58
CA SER A 202 20.74 37.15 57.26
C SER A 202 21.72 36.33 56.42
N ASP A 203 21.63 35.00 56.47
CA ASP A 203 22.49 34.07 55.73
C ASP A 203 21.61 33.25 54.77
N SER A 204 21.45 33.75 53.56
CA SER A 204 20.54 33.19 52.54
C SER A 204 21.20 32.02 51.85
N GLU A 205 20.71 30.80 52.11
CA GLU A 205 21.20 29.57 51.49
C GLU A 205 20.85 29.54 49.99
N TYR A 206 19.71 30.14 49.61
CA TYR A 206 19.25 30.14 48.22
C TYR A 206 19.71 31.34 47.40
N GLY A 207 20.08 32.47 48.01
CA GLY A 207 20.43 33.71 47.29
C GLY A 207 21.62 33.57 46.35
N GLY A 208 22.67 32.86 46.78
CA GLY A 208 23.82 32.52 45.92
C GLY A 208 23.44 31.51 44.83
N SER A 209 22.71 30.46 45.20
CA SER A 209 22.32 29.35 44.33
C SER A 209 21.33 29.76 43.23
N VAL A 210 20.44 30.71 43.49
CA VAL A 210 19.40 31.15 42.55
C VAL A 210 20.00 31.87 41.36
N ARG A 211 21.14 32.56 41.52
CA ARG A 211 21.86 33.17 40.38
C ARG A 211 22.36 32.09 39.42
N GLU A 212 22.91 31.00 39.95
CA GLU A 212 23.39 29.87 39.16
C GLU A 212 22.23 29.14 38.47
N TRP A 213 21.16 28.83 39.22
CA TRP A 213 19.97 28.16 38.65
C TRP A 213 19.30 29.02 37.59
N SER A 214 19.14 30.32 37.83
CA SER A 214 18.58 31.26 36.86
C SER A 214 19.44 31.36 35.62
N HIS A 215 20.77 31.32 35.76
CA HIS A 215 21.69 31.30 34.63
C HIS A 215 21.52 30.04 33.79
N GLU A 216 21.54 28.84 34.40
CA GLU A 216 21.38 27.58 33.68
C GLU A 216 20.00 27.45 33.02
N ILE A 217 18.94 27.88 33.71
CA ILE A 217 17.59 27.94 33.15
C ILE A 217 17.55 28.94 31.99
N GLY A 218 18.20 30.10 32.12
CA GLY A 218 18.38 31.10 31.06
C GLY A 218 19.05 30.50 29.82
N LEU A 219 20.19 29.83 29.98
CA LEU A 219 20.89 29.13 28.89
C LEU A 219 20.00 28.08 28.21
N ALA A 220 19.17 27.37 28.97
CA ALA A 220 18.22 26.39 28.43
C ALA A 220 17.07 27.06 27.65
N LEU A 221 16.58 28.21 28.13
CA LEU A 221 15.59 29.04 27.43
C LEU A 221 16.15 29.59 26.12
N ASP A 222 17.39 30.09 26.12
CA ASP A 222 18.06 30.58 24.91
C ASP A 222 18.27 29.47 23.88
N LYS A 223 18.70 28.28 24.33
CA LYS A 223 18.77 27.09 23.47
C LYS A 223 17.42 26.71 22.85
N ASN A 224 16.31 26.92 23.58
CA ASN A 224 14.95 26.74 23.06
C ASN A 224 14.58 27.84 22.05
N GLN A 225 14.94 29.09 22.33
CA GLN A 225 14.66 30.21 21.45
C GLN A 225 15.34 30.04 20.08
N VAL A 226 16.64 29.69 20.07
CA VAL A 226 17.38 29.37 18.84
C VAL A 226 16.70 28.26 18.01
N TYR A 227 16.05 27.29 18.68
CA TYR A 227 15.27 26.27 17.98
C TYR A 227 14.03 26.83 17.29
N PHE A 228 13.28 27.73 17.94
CA PHE A 228 12.13 28.42 17.36
C PHE A 228 12.53 29.39 16.25
N ASP A 229 13.63 30.12 16.40
CA ASP A 229 14.14 31.02 15.37
C ASP A 229 14.47 30.24 14.08
N ARG A 230 15.12 29.07 14.21
CA ARG A 230 15.35 28.16 13.07
C ARG A 230 14.06 27.63 12.45
N MET A 231 12.97 27.55 13.20
CA MET A 231 11.65 27.17 12.65
C MET A 231 11.03 28.32 11.87
N LEU A 232 11.06 29.53 12.42
CA LEU A 232 10.57 30.75 11.76
C LEU A 232 11.37 31.02 10.48
N ALA A 233 12.70 30.89 10.53
CA ALA A 233 13.56 31.00 9.35
C ALA A 233 13.19 29.99 8.25
N ARG A 234 12.74 28.77 8.61
CA ARG A 234 12.24 27.79 7.62
C ARG A 234 10.90 28.21 7.02
N ALA A 235 10.00 28.75 7.83
CA ALA A 235 8.68 29.20 7.37
C ALA A 235 8.78 30.43 6.47
N ASN A 236 9.71 31.34 6.79
CA ASN A 236 9.94 32.58 6.06
C ASN A 236 10.91 32.42 4.87
N GLY A 237 11.49 31.24 4.69
CA GLY A 237 12.42 30.97 3.59
C GLY A 237 11.74 31.10 2.23
N THR A 238 12.39 31.73 1.26
CA THR A 238 11.87 31.84 -0.10
C THR A 238 11.96 30.51 -0.85
N VAL A 239 11.18 30.37 -1.93
CA VAL A 239 11.26 29.19 -2.81
C VAL A 239 12.47 29.33 -3.72
N PRO A 240 13.42 28.36 -3.73
CA PRO A 240 14.56 28.41 -4.64
C PRO A 240 14.09 28.36 -6.11
N GLN A 241 14.61 29.26 -6.95
CA GLN A 241 14.22 29.34 -8.37
C GLN A 241 14.46 28.02 -9.12
N GLN A 242 15.61 27.38 -8.89
CA GLN A 242 15.93 26.07 -9.47
C GLN A 242 14.89 24.99 -9.13
N LEU A 243 14.33 25.03 -7.91
CA LEU A 243 13.28 24.09 -7.49
C LEU A 243 11.98 24.39 -8.25
N PHE A 244 11.63 25.66 -8.40
CA PHE A 244 10.45 26.09 -9.13
C PHE A 244 10.51 25.68 -10.62
N GLU A 245 11.65 25.89 -11.27
CA GLU A 245 11.88 25.47 -12.67
C GLU A 245 11.72 23.96 -12.84
N ARG A 246 12.29 23.14 -11.95
CA ARG A 246 12.12 21.68 -11.97
C ARG A 246 10.66 21.26 -11.82
N VAL A 247 9.89 21.97 -10.97
CA VAL A 247 8.45 21.71 -10.78
C VAL A 247 7.66 22.06 -12.04
N ILE A 248 7.96 23.19 -12.69
CA ILE A 248 7.35 23.57 -13.97
C ILE A 248 7.69 22.55 -15.06
N GLN A 249 8.96 22.15 -15.17
CA GLN A 249 9.37 21.15 -16.15
C GLN A 249 8.66 19.81 -15.91
N ALA A 250 8.53 19.36 -14.65
CA ALA A 250 7.75 18.17 -14.32
C ALA A 250 6.27 18.31 -14.70
N ARG A 251 5.68 19.50 -14.56
CA ARG A 251 4.30 19.79 -15.01
C ARG A 251 4.19 19.73 -16.53
N ARG A 252 5.12 20.32 -17.27
CA ARG A 252 5.19 20.24 -18.75
C ARG A 252 5.30 18.78 -19.21
N ASN A 253 6.22 18.02 -18.64
CA ASN A 253 6.41 16.60 -18.94
C ASN A 253 5.16 15.77 -18.62
N LYS A 254 4.47 16.08 -17.51
CA LYS A 254 3.20 15.41 -17.16
C LYS A 254 2.12 15.69 -18.19
N ILE A 255 1.98 16.93 -18.65
CA ILE A 255 1.02 17.31 -19.69
C ILE A 255 1.38 16.59 -20.99
N ALA A 256 2.64 16.68 -21.44
CA ALA A 256 3.11 16.02 -22.65
C ALA A 256 2.88 14.50 -22.63
N ASN A 257 3.20 13.83 -21.52
CA ASN A 257 2.95 12.40 -21.35
C ASN A 257 1.45 12.07 -21.38
N LYS A 258 0.59 12.92 -20.78
CA LYS A 258 -0.87 12.72 -20.82
C LYS A 258 -1.46 12.97 -22.19
N THR A 259 -0.92 13.92 -22.95
CA THR A 259 -1.29 14.14 -24.35
C THR A 259 -0.91 12.93 -25.19
N ARG A 260 0.33 12.43 -25.07
CA ARG A 260 0.80 11.22 -25.76
C ARG A 260 -0.03 9.97 -25.39
N GLU A 261 -0.39 9.81 -24.12
CA GLU A 261 -1.28 8.73 -23.66
C GLU A 261 -2.65 8.81 -24.35
N ARG A 262 -3.23 10.01 -24.45
CA ARG A 262 -4.51 10.23 -25.16
C ARG A 262 -4.39 9.99 -26.66
N GLU A 263 -3.28 10.36 -27.30
CA GLU A 263 -3.03 10.09 -28.71
C GLU A 263 -2.97 8.59 -28.99
N ARG A 264 -2.30 7.81 -28.14
CA ARG A 264 -2.29 6.34 -28.22
C ARG A 264 -3.67 5.73 -28.05
N GLU A 265 -4.46 6.23 -27.09
CA GLU A 265 -5.87 5.82 -26.94
C GLU A 265 -6.71 6.16 -28.19
N ARG A 266 -6.46 7.32 -28.84
CA ARG A 266 -7.14 7.70 -30.09
C ARG A 266 -6.75 6.80 -31.26
N LYS A 267 -5.49 6.35 -31.31
CA LYS A 267 -5.01 5.35 -32.28
C LYS A 267 -5.57 3.94 -32.05
N GLY A 268 -6.35 3.73 -30.99
CA GLY A 268 -7.00 2.46 -30.68
C GLY A 268 -6.25 1.57 -29.69
N GLU A 269 -5.15 2.04 -29.09
CA GLU A 269 -4.45 1.25 -28.09
C GLU A 269 -5.25 1.14 -26.78
N VAL A 270 -5.37 -0.08 -26.25
CA VAL A 270 -6.10 -0.36 -25.00
C VAL A 270 -5.19 -0.11 -23.80
N LEU A 271 -5.29 1.08 -23.21
CA LEU A 271 -4.53 1.47 -22.01
C LEU A 271 -5.30 1.18 -20.71
N MET A 272 -4.60 1.30 -19.57
CA MET A 272 -5.22 1.12 -18.26
C MET A 272 -6.33 2.15 -17.98
N ALA A 273 -6.24 3.36 -18.53
CA ALA A 273 -7.29 4.36 -18.42
C ALA A 273 -8.53 3.96 -19.25
N THR A 274 -8.32 3.42 -20.46
CA THR A 274 -9.36 2.77 -21.28
C THR A 274 -10.07 1.66 -20.52
N LEU A 275 -9.31 0.71 -19.94
CA LEU A 275 -9.85 -0.40 -19.15
C LEU A 275 -10.62 0.08 -17.90
N ARG A 276 -10.13 1.13 -17.22
CA ARG A 276 -10.85 1.72 -16.07
C ARG A 276 -12.15 2.36 -16.50
N ARG A 277 -12.20 3.00 -17.66
CA ARG A 277 -13.41 3.64 -18.18
C ARG A 277 -14.43 2.60 -18.63
N SER A 278 -14.00 1.56 -19.35
CA SER A 278 -14.87 0.47 -19.79
C SER A 278 -15.47 -0.31 -18.61
N ARG A 279 -14.74 -0.42 -17.49
CA ARG A 279 -15.25 -1.03 -16.25
C ARG A 279 -16.22 -0.15 -15.47
N LYS A 280 -16.28 1.16 -15.71
CA LYS A 280 -17.26 2.06 -15.07
C LYS A 280 -18.61 1.88 -15.75
N GLY A 281 -19.37 0.87 -15.32
CA GLY A 281 -20.74 0.66 -15.78
C GLY A 281 -21.69 1.79 -15.41
N PRO A 282 -22.87 1.84 -16.04
CA PRO A 282 -23.95 2.72 -15.60
C PRO A 282 -24.45 2.31 -14.21
N PRO A 283 -25.07 3.23 -13.44
CA PRO A 283 -25.72 2.89 -12.17
C PRO A 283 -26.70 1.72 -12.32
N ALA A 284 -26.85 0.90 -11.28
CA ALA A 284 -27.61 -0.36 -11.36
C ALA A 284 -29.08 -0.17 -11.81
N ASN A 285 -29.73 0.91 -11.37
CA ASN A 285 -31.09 1.26 -11.77
C ASN A 285 -31.20 1.60 -13.27
N VAL A 286 -30.21 2.29 -13.82
CA VAL A 286 -30.13 2.58 -15.26
C VAL A 286 -29.87 1.29 -16.03
N LEU A 287 -28.92 0.47 -15.56
CA LEU A 287 -28.56 -0.82 -16.18
C LEU A 287 -29.76 -1.77 -16.27
N ALA A 288 -30.62 -1.81 -15.25
CA ALA A 288 -31.84 -2.61 -15.24
C ALA A 288 -32.84 -2.20 -16.34
N ARG A 289 -32.91 -0.90 -16.66
CA ARG A 289 -33.81 -0.36 -17.70
C ARG A 289 -33.22 -0.41 -19.11
N MET A 290 -31.90 -0.59 -19.24
CA MET A 290 -31.24 -0.63 -20.54
C MET A 290 -31.50 -1.93 -21.30
N THR A 291 -31.83 -1.79 -22.58
CA THR A 291 -31.91 -2.93 -23.50
C THR A 291 -30.52 -3.56 -23.73
N PRO A 292 -30.43 -4.82 -24.20
CA PRO A 292 -29.14 -5.44 -24.50
C PRO A 292 -28.29 -4.64 -25.49
N GLN A 293 -28.93 -4.04 -26.49
CA GLN A 293 -28.25 -3.19 -27.47
C GLN A 293 -27.71 -1.91 -26.83
N GLN A 294 -28.51 -1.24 -25.98
CA GLN A 294 -28.05 -0.07 -25.22
C GLN A 294 -26.88 -0.41 -24.29
N ARG A 295 -26.87 -1.60 -23.67
CA ARG A 295 -25.74 -2.07 -22.86
C ARG A 295 -24.47 -2.29 -23.69
N LYS A 296 -24.60 -2.79 -24.92
CA LYS A 296 -23.49 -2.97 -25.86
C LYS A 296 -22.95 -1.61 -26.32
N ASP A 297 -23.83 -0.72 -26.72
CA ASP A 297 -23.50 0.65 -27.16
C ASP A 297 -22.85 1.44 -26.02
N ASP A 298 -23.36 1.34 -24.79
CA ASP A 298 -22.75 1.95 -23.59
C ASP A 298 -21.36 1.37 -23.28
N ARG A 299 -21.18 0.05 -23.40
CA ARG A 299 -19.86 -0.58 -23.23
C ARG A 299 -18.85 -0.09 -24.27
N VAL A 300 -19.27 0.02 -25.54
CA VAL A 300 -18.42 0.50 -26.64
C VAL A 300 -18.07 1.97 -26.45
N SER A 301 -19.06 2.83 -26.17
CA SER A 301 -18.85 4.27 -25.97
C SER A 301 -17.89 4.59 -24.82
N ARG A 302 -17.95 3.83 -23.72
CA ARG A 302 -17.02 3.94 -22.57
C ARG A 302 -15.63 3.34 -22.85
N GLY A 303 -15.54 2.45 -23.83
CA GLY A 303 -14.33 1.73 -24.20
C GLY A 303 -13.32 2.54 -25.01
N GLY A 304 -13.64 3.75 -25.48
CA GLY A 304 -12.71 4.56 -26.27
C GLY A 304 -12.83 6.08 -26.05
N ILE A 305 -11.75 6.81 -26.36
CA ILE A 305 -11.78 8.28 -26.42
C ILE A 305 -12.32 8.79 -27.75
N GLY A 306 -12.06 8.08 -28.86
CA GLY A 306 -12.38 8.54 -30.21
C GLY A 306 -13.82 9.03 -30.38
N GLU A 307 -13.99 10.05 -31.20
CA GLU A 307 -15.27 10.63 -31.60
C GLU A 307 -15.62 10.32 -33.06
N ILE A 308 -14.80 9.45 -33.68
CA ILE A 308 -14.83 9.10 -35.11
C ILE A 308 -15.14 7.60 -35.26
N GLY A 309 -15.57 7.18 -36.44
CA GLY A 309 -15.88 5.82 -36.85
C GLY A 309 -17.11 5.26 -36.17
N TYR A 310 -17.13 3.93 -36.04
CA TYR A 310 -18.18 3.22 -35.32
C TYR A 310 -18.37 3.73 -33.88
N LEU A 311 -17.28 4.10 -33.19
CA LEU A 311 -17.35 4.65 -31.84
C LEU A 311 -18.04 6.01 -31.80
N GLY A 312 -17.76 6.88 -32.77
CA GLY A 312 -18.42 8.17 -32.94
C GLY A 312 -19.92 8.01 -33.16
N LYS A 313 -20.31 7.15 -34.11
CA LYS A 313 -21.71 6.80 -34.38
C LYS A 313 -22.45 6.29 -33.14
N VAL A 314 -21.82 5.37 -32.39
CA VAL A 314 -22.41 4.83 -31.15
C VAL A 314 -22.58 5.93 -30.10
N LYS A 315 -21.61 6.84 -29.97
CA LYS A 315 -21.72 8.00 -29.06
C LYS A 315 -22.80 8.98 -29.48
N ALA A 316 -22.91 9.29 -30.77
CA ALA A 316 -23.98 10.11 -31.33
C ALA A 316 -25.36 9.50 -31.02
N ARG A 317 -25.52 8.18 -31.23
CA ARG A 317 -26.76 7.44 -30.94
C ARG A 317 -27.14 7.47 -29.46
N ILE A 318 -26.17 7.40 -28.54
CA ILE A 318 -26.41 7.50 -27.09
C ILE A 318 -26.71 8.96 -26.66
N GLY A 319 -26.50 9.94 -27.56
CA GLY A 319 -26.75 11.35 -27.30
C GLY A 319 -25.57 12.07 -26.62
N TRP A 320 -24.35 11.57 -26.77
CA TRP A 320 -23.17 12.31 -26.32
C TRP A 320 -22.94 13.54 -27.20
N ARG A 321 -22.59 14.67 -26.59
CA ARG A 321 -22.15 15.86 -27.32
C ARG A 321 -20.74 15.60 -27.88
N LEU A 322 -20.65 15.40 -29.18
CA LEU A 322 -19.39 15.28 -29.91
C LEU A 322 -18.82 16.68 -30.22
N SER A 323 -17.50 16.78 -30.39
CA SER A 323 -16.85 18.05 -30.71
C SER A 323 -17.26 18.60 -32.06
N ARG A 324 -17.65 17.70 -32.98
CA ARG A 324 -18.22 18.01 -34.29
C ARG A 324 -19.45 17.15 -34.49
N LYS A 325 -20.49 17.69 -35.13
CA LYS A 325 -21.70 16.93 -35.45
C LYS A 325 -21.54 16.25 -36.80
N ASP A 326 -22.19 15.10 -36.98
CA ASP A 326 -22.45 14.60 -38.34
C ASP A 326 -23.19 15.69 -39.12
N GLU A 327 -22.87 15.85 -40.40
CA GLU A 327 -23.48 16.85 -41.30
C GLU A 327 -23.10 18.31 -41.00
N GLU A 328 -22.13 18.55 -40.10
CA GLU A 328 -21.54 19.88 -39.97
C GLU A 328 -20.88 20.24 -41.29
N THR A 329 -21.26 21.38 -41.88
CA THR A 329 -20.74 21.86 -43.16
C THR A 329 -19.73 22.96 -42.97
N ARG A 330 -18.71 23.01 -43.83
CA ARG A 330 -17.83 24.17 -43.97
C ARG A 330 -17.65 24.49 -45.45
N THR A 331 -17.52 25.77 -45.75
CA THR A 331 -17.17 26.25 -47.08
C THR A 331 -15.67 26.53 -47.11
N THR A 332 -14.96 25.87 -48.03
CA THR A 332 -13.52 26.05 -48.23
C THR A 332 -13.28 27.35 -49.03
N GLU A 333 -12.06 27.90 -48.99
CA GLU A 333 -11.71 29.14 -49.74
C GLU A 333 -12.01 29.02 -51.25
N ASP A 334 -11.98 27.81 -51.79
CA ASP A 334 -12.31 27.48 -53.19
C ASP A 334 -13.83 27.39 -53.49
N GLY A 335 -14.70 27.74 -52.53
CA GLY A 335 -16.16 27.70 -52.68
C GLY A 335 -16.80 26.31 -52.58
N ARG A 336 -16.01 25.26 -52.33
CA ARG A 336 -16.52 23.90 -52.15
C ARG A 336 -17.17 23.74 -50.77
N THR A 337 -18.28 23.00 -50.73
CA THR A 337 -18.95 22.64 -49.48
C THR A 337 -18.50 21.25 -49.08
N GLU A 338 -17.86 21.14 -47.92
CA GLU A 338 -17.47 19.86 -47.34
C GLU A 338 -18.40 19.53 -46.17
N ILE A 339 -18.75 18.25 -46.02
CA ILE A 339 -19.51 17.70 -44.90
C ILE A 339 -18.57 16.90 -43.99
N TRP A 340 -18.67 17.09 -42.67
CA TRP A 340 -17.96 16.26 -41.71
C TRP A 340 -18.65 14.89 -41.57
N SER A 341 -17.96 13.83 -42.00
CA SER A 341 -18.37 12.44 -41.76
C SER A 341 -17.77 11.97 -40.44
N ILE A 342 -18.63 11.59 -39.48
CA ILE A 342 -18.17 10.92 -38.25
C ILE A 342 -17.56 9.57 -38.60
N GLU A 343 -18.04 8.86 -39.63
CA GLU A 343 -17.52 7.54 -40.02
C GLU A 343 -16.04 7.59 -40.40
N ASP A 344 -15.73 8.52 -41.28
CA ASP A 344 -14.40 8.65 -41.88
C ASP A 344 -13.50 9.59 -41.08
N GLY A 345 -14.10 10.43 -40.23
CA GLY A 345 -13.39 11.44 -39.44
C GLY A 345 -12.70 12.46 -40.31
N ALA A 346 -13.26 12.70 -41.49
CA ALA A 346 -12.74 13.56 -42.51
C ALA A 346 -13.85 14.46 -43.03
N TRP A 347 -13.44 15.60 -43.56
CA TRP A 347 -14.30 16.43 -44.38
C TRP A 347 -14.38 15.78 -45.76
N ILE A 348 -15.59 15.43 -46.17
CA ILE A 348 -15.89 14.82 -47.46
C ILE A 348 -16.53 15.89 -48.33
N ASP A 349 -16.04 16.03 -49.56
CA ASP A 349 -16.64 16.94 -50.53
C ASP A 349 -18.00 16.37 -50.97
N VAL A 350 -19.06 17.19 -50.86
CA VAL A 350 -20.44 16.81 -51.19
C VAL A 350 -20.54 16.24 -52.61
N GLU A 351 -19.74 16.75 -53.54
CA GLU A 351 -19.71 16.26 -54.92
C GLU A 351 -19.08 14.87 -55.04
N THR A 352 -18.06 14.58 -54.22
CA THR A 352 -17.42 13.27 -54.19
C THR A 352 -18.33 12.22 -53.56
N GLU A 353 -19.09 12.58 -52.53
CA GLU A 353 -20.03 11.69 -51.87
C GLU A 353 -21.18 11.28 -52.82
N LYS A 354 -21.75 12.24 -53.56
CA LYS A 354 -22.77 11.97 -54.59
C LYS A 354 -22.26 11.02 -55.68
N LYS A 355 -21.00 11.16 -56.10
CA LYS A 355 -20.38 10.25 -57.07
C LYS A 355 -20.24 8.83 -56.51
N LEU A 356 -19.81 8.71 -55.25
CA LEU A 356 -19.66 7.41 -54.58
C LEU A 356 -21.02 6.72 -54.35
N GLN A 357 -22.07 7.47 -54.01
CA GLN A 357 -23.43 6.94 -53.89
C GLN A 357 -23.95 6.39 -55.23
N GLY A 358 -23.75 7.11 -56.34
CA GLY A 358 -24.11 6.62 -57.67
C GLY A 358 -23.39 5.30 -58.03
N ILE A 359 -22.08 5.20 -57.75
CA ILE A 359 -21.31 3.96 -57.98
C ILE A 359 -21.82 2.80 -57.13
N ALA A 360 -22.23 3.06 -55.88
CA ALA A 360 -22.79 2.04 -55.00
C ALA A 360 -24.14 1.50 -55.50
N GLU A 361 -25.04 2.38 -55.95
CA GLU A 361 -26.33 2.02 -56.53
C GLU A 361 -26.16 1.19 -57.82
N GLU A 362 -25.24 1.57 -58.70
CA GLU A 362 -24.88 0.79 -59.91
C GLU A 362 -24.39 -0.63 -59.56
N LEU A 363 -23.55 -0.76 -58.52
CA LEU A 363 -23.06 -2.04 -58.03
C LEU A 363 -24.16 -2.91 -57.42
N GLU A 364 -25.10 -2.33 -56.68
CA GLU A 364 -26.24 -3.08 -56.12
C GLU A 364 -27.14 -3.61 -57.23
N GLN A 365 -27.48 -2.79 -58.22
CA GLN A 365 -28.28 -3.20 -59.39
C GLN A 365 -27.60 -4.31 -60.19
N GLU A 366 -26.29 -4.22 -60.41
CA GLU A 366 -25.51 -5.25 -61.09
C GLU A 366 -25.42 -6.55 -60.27
N ASN A 367 -25.29 -6.45 -58.94
CA ASN A 367 -25.32 -7.62 -58.05
C ASN A 367 -26.70 -8.30 -58.02
N GLU A 368 -27.79 -7.54 -58.04
CA GLU A 368 -29.15 -8.09 -58.18
C GLU A 368 -29.34 -8.80 -59.52
N ARG A 369 -28.83 -8.20 -60.61
CA ARG A 369 -28.83 -8.84 -61.94
C ARG A 369 -28.08 -10.17 -61.91
N ARG A 370 -26.91 -10.23 -61.27
CA ARG A 370 -26.13 -11.47 -61.11
C ARG A 370 -26.85 -12.53 -60.27
N ARG A 371 -27.51 -12.14 -59.17
CA ARG A 371 -28.34 -13.05 -58.34
C ARG A 371 -29.53 -13.61 -59.11
N ARG A 372 -30.16 -12.80 -59.96
CA ARG A 372 -31.25 -13.26 -60.84
C ARG A 372 -30.73 -14.26 -61.87
N ASN A 373 -29.57 -14.00 -62.47
CA ASN A 373 -28.96 -14.91 -63.44
C ASN A 373 -28.44 -16.22 -62.81
N SER A 374 -27.95 -16.19 -61.56
CA SER A 374 -27.47 -17.40 -60.87
C SER A 374 -28.61 -18.33 -60.42
N ASN A 375 -29.82 -17.80 -60.23
CA ASN A 375 -31.00 -18.59 -59.85
C ASN A 375 -31.75 -19.17 -61.06
N GLN A 376 -31.30 -18.91 -62.29
CA GLN A 376 -31.88 -19.43 -63.54
C GLN A 376 -31.05 -20.57 -64.17
N VAL A 377 -29.94 -20.95 -63.54
CA VAL A 377 -29.16 -22.17 -63.83
C VAL A 377 -29.44 -23.17 -62.72
#